data_AF-X1M6B9-F1
#
_entry.id   AF-X1M6B9-F1
#
_cell.length_a   1.000
_cell.length_b   1.000
_cell.length_c   1.000
_cell.angle_alpha   90.00
_cell.angle_beta   90.00
_cell.angle_gamma   90.00
#
_symmetry.space_group_name_H-M   'P 1'
#
loop_
_entity.id
_entity.type
_entity.pdbx_description
1 polymer ?
#
loop_
_entity_poly.entity_id
_entity_poly.type
_entity_poly.pdbx_seq_one_letter_code
_entity_poly.pdbx_strand_id
1 'polypeptide(L)'
;IITLQKAVKIDPNYPPSHYNLGVAYTQKGMFDEAISELEKAIQLAPDSIEARYHLAMLYAKIGRYREAKLQLKEALRLNPKFKPARSALKQLPAD
;
A
#
# COMPACT_ATOMS: atom_id res chain seq x y z
N ILE A 1 5.35 2.67 16.04
CA ILE A 1 5.66 1.31 15.55
C ILE A 1 5.39 0.25 16.62
N ILE A 2 5.99 0.31 17.82
CA ILE A 2 5.77 -0.71 18.88
C ILE A 2 4.27 -0.94 19.17
N THR A 3 3.46 0.12 19.25
CA THR A 3 2.01 0.00 19.47
C THR A 3 1.29 -0.70 18.32
N LEU A 4 1.73 -0.49 17.07
CA LEU A 4 1.15 -1.10 15.87
C LEU A 4 1.60 -2.56 15.71
N GLN A 5 2.85 -2.88 16.05
CA GLN A 5 3.32 -4.27 16.14
C GLN A 5 2.56 -5.05 17.20
N LYS A 6 2.23 -4.43 18.34
CA LYS A 6 1.33 -5.03 19.34
C LYS A 6 -0.08 -5.24 18.79
N ALA A 7 -0.62 -4.28 18.04
CA ALA A 7 -1.95 -4.41 17.42
C ALA A 7 -2.02 -5.59 16.44
N VAL A 8 -1.02 -5.77 15.57
CA VAL A 8 -0.92 -6.93 14.67
C VAL A 8 -0.78 -8.25 15.45
N LYS A 9 -0.11 -8.25 16.60
CA LYS A 9 -0.01 -9.46 17.45
C LYS A 9 -1.33 -9.81 18.15
N ILE A 10 -2.14 -8.82 18.49
CA ILE A 10 -3.45 -9.02 19.14
C ILE A 10 -4.47 -9.53 18.14
N ASP A 11 -4.51 -8.94 16.94
CA ASP A 11 -5.36 -9.39 15.84
C ASP A 11 -4.57 -9.39 14.52
N PRO A 12 -3.99 -10.54 14.13
CA PRO A 12 -3.21 -10.68 12.91
C PRO A 12 -4.06 -10.79 11.65
N ASN A 13 -5.39 -10.84 11.78
CA ASN A 13 -6.30 -10.90 10.64
C ASN A 13 -7.07 -9.60 10.46
N TYR A 14 -6.70 -8.54 11.17
CA TYR A 14 -7.31 -7.23 11.03
C TYR A 14 -6.55 -6.37 10.01
N PRO A 15 -7.09 -6.15 8.79
CA PRO A 15 -6.38 -5.41 7.74
C PRO A 15 -5.92 -4.00 8.15
N PRO A 16 -6.71 -3.19 8.90
CA PRO A 16 -6.28 -1.86 9.31
C PRO A 16 -5.02 -1.84 10.19
N SER A 17 -4.77 -2.87 10.99
CA SER A 17 -3.53 -2.97 11.79
C SER A 17 -2.30 -3.10 10.89
N HIS A 18 -2.36 -3.99 9.91
CA HIS A 18 -1.31 -4.19 8.91
C HIS A 18 -1.09 -2.94 8.05
N TYR A 19 -2.17 -2.32 7.58
CA TYR A 19 -2.09 -1.07 6.82
C TYR A 19 -1.37 0.04 7.62
N ASN A 20 -1.81 0.28 8.85
CA ASN A 20 -1.22 1.32 9.70
C ASN A 20 0.26 1.02 10.01
N LEU A 21 0.61 -0.25 10.23
CA LEU A 21 1.99 -0.66 10.45
C LEU A 21 2.86 -0.44 9.21
N GLY A 22 2.36 -0.78 8.02
CA GLY A 22 3.04 -0.53 6.75
C GLY A 22 3.26 0.96 6.45
N VAL A 23 2.26 1.80 6.74
CA VAL A 23 2.41 3.27 6.66
C VAL A 23 3.48 3.77 7.65
N ALA A 24 3.49 3.27 8.87
CA ALA A 24 4.49 3.65 9.86
C ALA A 24 5.91 3.22 9.48
N TYR A 25 6.09 2.02 8.91
CA TYR A 25 7.37 1.57 8.37
C TYR A 25 7.83 2.42 7.18
N THR A 26 6.90 2.82 6.30
CA THR A 26 7.19 3.73 5.17
C THR A 26 7.78 5.05 5.65
N GLN A 27 7.23 5.61 6.73
CA GLN A 27 7.71 6.86 7.33
C GLN A 27 9.08 6.71 7.99
N LYS A 28 9.46 5.50 8.42
CA LYS A 28 10.79 5.19 8.97
C LYS A 28 11.83 4.79 7.93
N GLY A 29 11.46 4.68 6.66
CA GLY A 29 12.36 4.21 5.60
C GLY A 29 12.57 2.70 5.57
N MET A 30 11.80 1.96 6.37
CA MET A 30 11.81 0.49 6.43
C MET A 30 10.91 -0.05 5.30
N PHE A 31 11.40 0.04 4.06
CA PHE A 31 10.56 -0.15 2.88
C PHE A 31 10.13 -1.59 2.66
N ASP A 32 10.98 -2.57 2.95
CA ASP A 32 10.66 -3.99 2.76
C ASP A 32 9.59 -4.44 3.77
N GLU A 33 9.72 -4.05 5.03
CA GLU A 33 8.70 -4.30 6.05
C GLU A 33 7.40 -3.57 5.73
N ALA A 34 7.49 -2.34 5.22
CA ALA A 34 6.31 -1.61 4.79
C ALA A 34 5.54 -2.30 3.66
N ILE A 35 6.26 -2.84 2.65
CA ILE A 35 5.67 -3.61 1.55
C ILE A 35 4.96 -4.84 2.10
N SER A 36 5.64 -5.64 2.94
CA SER A 36 5.10 -6.87 3.51
C SER A 36 3.78 -6.63 4.27
N GLU A 37 3.74 -5.59 5.09
CA GLU A 37 2.54 -5.24 5.87
C GLU A 37 1.40 -4.70 4.98
N LEU A 38 1.71 -3.89 3.97
CA LEU A 38 0.70 -3.41 3.02
C LEU A 38 0.15 -4.54 2.14
N GLU A 39 0.99 -5.48 1.71
CA GLU A 39 0.57 -6.69 0.99
C GLU A 39 -0.30 -7.58 1.86
N LYS A 40 0.03 -7.72 3.15
CA LYS A 40 -0.81 -8.46 4.09
C LYS A 40 -2.18 -7.80 4.28
N ALA A 41 -2.22 -6.47 4.38
CA ALA A 41 -3.49 -5.73 4.43
C ALA A 41 -4.35 -5.98 3.19
N ILE A 42 -3.75 -6.00 1.99
CA ILE A 42 -4.43 -6.32 0.72
C ILE A 42 -4.87 -7.78 0.67
N GLN A 43 -4.08 -8.72 1.21
CA GLN A 43 -4.45 -10.13 1.27
C GLN A 43 -5.71 -10.33 2.12
N LEU A 44 -5.79 -9.64 3.26
CA LEU A 44 -6.93 -9.71 4.18
C LEU A 44 -8.15 -8.90 3.70
N ALA A 45 -7.92 -7.79 2.98
CA ALA A 45 -8.95 -6.95 2.36
C ALA A 45 -8.60 -6.65 0.89
N PRO A 46 -8.94 -7.56 -0.05
CA PRO A 46 -8.56 -7.44 -1.46
C PRO A 46 -9.13 -6.22 -2.19
N ASP A 47 -10.20 -5.64 -1.64
CA ASP A 47 -10.91 -4.46 -2.12
C ASP A 47 -10.40 -3.15 -1.48
N SER A 48 -9.39 -3.20 -0.62
CA SER A 48 -8.81 -1.99 -0.01
C SER A 48 -8.06 -1.14 -1.04
N ILE A 49 -8.74 -0.09 -1.51
CA ILE A 49 -8.20 0.91 -2.44
C ILE A 49 -7.06 1.68 -1.78
N GLU A 50 -7.20 2.00 -0.49
CA GLU A 50 -6.21 2.72 0.30
C GLU A 50 -4.91 1.93 0.42
N ALA A 51 -4.97 0.65 0.79
CA ALA A 51 -3.77 -0.18 0.91
C ALA A 51 -3.05 -0.34 -0.43
N ARG A 52 -3.79 -0.55 -1.52
CA ARG A 52 -3.22 -0.61 -2.89
C ARG A 52 -2.58 0.71 -3.30
N TYR A 53 -3.23 1.84 -3.01
CA TYR A 53 -2.67 3.15 -3.32
C TYR A 53 -1.38 3.43 -2.53
N HIS A 54 -1.36 3.15 -1.23
CA HIS A 54 -0.17 3.33 -0.40
C HIS A 54 0.98 2.41 -0.83
N LEU A 55 0.69 1.16 -1.18
CA LEU A 55 1.68 0.24 -1.73
C LEU A 55 2.22 0.74 -3.07
N ALA A 56 1.37 1.28 -3.95
CA ALA A 56 1.80 1.87 -5.20
C ALA A 56 2.74 3.06 -5.00
N MET A 57 2.40 3.96 -4.06
CA MET A 57 3.22 5.14 -3.75
C MET A 57 4.56 4.73 -3.16
N LEU A 58 4.59 3.68 -2.34
CA LEU A 58 5.83 3.12 -1.80
C LEU A 58 6.70 2.53 -2.92
N TYR A 59 6.11 1.71 -3.82
CA TYR A 59 6.81 1.19 -4.98
C TYR A 59 7.39 2.30 -5.87
N ALA A 60 6.62 3.36 -6.13
CA ALA A 60 7.08 4.51 -6.88
C ALA A 60 8.27 5.21 -6.20
N LYS A 61 8.22 5.38 -4.86
CA LYS A 61 9.28 6.01 -4.07
C LYS A 61 10.61 5.27 -4.16
N ILE A 62 10.58 3.94 -4.32
CA ILE A 62 11.78 3.09 -4.42
C ILE A 62 12.14 2.73 -5.88
N GLY A 63 11.54 3.39 -6.87
CA GLY A 63 11.84 3.19 -8.29
C GLY A 63 11.22 1.95 -8.94
N ARG A 64 10.35 1.22 -8.22
CA ARG A 64 9.61 0.04 -8.70
C ARG A 64 8.34 0.46 -9.46
N TYR A 65 8.53 1.17 -10.56
CA TYR A 65 7.42 1.84 -11.28
C TYR A 65 6.42 0.86 -11.90
N ARG A 66 6.86 -0.33 -12.33
CA ARG A 66 5.98 -1.35 -12.90
C ARG A 66 4.98 -1.86 -11.86
N GLU A 67 5.45 -2.18 -10.67
CA GLU A 67 4.62 -2.61 -9.54
C GLU A 67 3.71 -1.49 -9.04
N ALA A 68 4.21 -0.25 -9.01
CA ALA A 68 3.39 0.92 -8.70
C ALA A 68 2.21 1.05 -9.68
N LYS A 69 2.46 1.01 -10.99
CA LYS A 69 1.41 1.07 -12.03
C LYS A 69 0.40 -0.06 -11.86
N LEU A 70 0.84 -1.28 -11.55
CA LEU A 70 -0.04 -2.43 -11.35
C LEU A 70 -1.03 -2.18 -10.20
N GLN A 71 -0.54 -1.75 -9.04
CA GLN A 71 -1.40 -1.49 -7.88
C GLN A 71 -2.36 -0.31 -8.11
N LEU A 72 -1.93 0.74 -8.81
CA LEU A 72 -2.81 1.85 -9.20
C LEU A 72 -3.91 1.41 -10.17
N LYS A 73 -3.60 0.53 -11.13
CA LYS A 73 -4.59 -0.04 -12.04
C LYS A 73 -5.62 -0.88 -11.28
N GLU A 74 -5.19 -1.70 -10.32
CA GLU A 74 -6.12 -2.45 -9.47
C GLU A 74 -7.00 -1.54 -8.60
N ALA A 75 -6.42 -0.49 -8.01
CA ALA A 75 -7.20 0.52 -7.27
C ALA A 75 -8.26 1.19 -8.16
N LEU A 76 -7.93 1.52 -9.41
CA LEU A 76 -8.87 2.07 -10.39
C LEU A 76 -9.88 1.04 -10.92
N ARG A 77 -9.54 -0.25 -10.94
CA ARG A 77 -10.47 -1.32 -11.27
C ARG A 77 -11.57 -1.44 -10.21
N LEU A 78 -11.19 -1.32 -8.93
CA LEU A 78 -12.12 -1.31 -7.80
C LEU A 78 -12.94 -0.01 -7.74
N ASN A 79 -12.30 1.13 -7.97
CA ASN A 79 -12.98 2.42 -8.05
C ASN A 79 -12.42 3.28 -9.20
N PRO A 80 -13.09 3.27 -10.37
CA PRO A 80 -12.66 4.04 -11.54
C PRO A 80 -12.61 5.56 -11.33
N LYS A 81 -13.30 6.07 -10.30
CA LYS A 81 -13.34 7.49 -9.96
C LYS A 81 -12.31 7.88 -8.89
N PHE A 82 -11.46 6.96 -8.45
CA PHE A 82 -10.42 7.24 -7.45
C PHE A 82 -9.34 8.17 -8.01
N LYS A 83 -9.56 9.47 -7.87
CA LYS A 83 -8.71 10.54 -8.41
C LYS A 83 -7.23 10.41 -8.01
N PRO A 84 -6.87 10.07 -6.76
CA PRO A 84 -5.47 9.95 -6.37
C PRO A 84 -4.70 8.94 -7.21
N ALA A 85 -5.27 7.75 -7.47
CA ALA A 85 -4.59 6.75 -8.29
C ALA A 85 -4.46 7.18 -9.75
N ARG A 86 -5.50 7.81 -10.32
CA ARG A 86 -5.46 8.34 -11.68
C ARG A 86 -4.38 9.41 -11.84
N SER A 87 -4.25 10.31 -10.87
CA SER A 87 -3.22 11.35 -10.88
C SER A 87 -1.82 10.77 -10.70
N ALA A 88 -1.65 9.80 -9.80
CA ALA A 88 -0.36 9.14 -9.60
C ALA A 88 0.09 8.40 -10.88
N LEU A 89 -0.82 7.67 -11.54
CA LEU A 89 -0.50 6.89 -12.74
C LEU A 89 0.03 7.76 -13.89
N LYS A 90 -0.49 8.98 -14.04
CA LYS A 90 -0.05 9.95 -15.04
C LYS A 90 1.33 10.55 -14.77
N GLN A 91 1.77 10.57 -13.51
CA GLN A 91 3.05 11.13 -13.10
C GLN A 91 4.19 10.11 -13.11
N LEU A 92 3.88 8.82 -13.20
CA LEU A 92 4.90 7.78 -13.27
C LEU A 92 5.59 7.79 -14.63
N PRO A 93 6.92 7.55 -14.70
CA PRO A 93 7.65 7.45 -15.95
C PRO A 93 7.01 6.43 -16.90
N ALA A 94 7.08 6.68 -18.21
CA ALA A 94 6.91 5.59 -19.18
C ALA A 94 8.07 4.60 -18.97
N ASP A 95 7.76 3.30 -19.01
CA ASP A 95 8.78 2.25 -18.83
C ASP A 95 9.80 2.25 -19.98
#